data_AF-A0A662XLJ8-F1
#
_entry.id   AF-A0A662XLJ8-F1
#
_cell.length_a   1.000
_cell.length_b   1.000
_cell.length_c   1.000
_cell.angle_alpha   90.00
_cell.angle_beta   90.00
_cell.angle_gamma   90.00
#
_symmetry.space_group_name_H-M   'P 1'
#
loop_
_entity.id
_entity.type
_entity.pdbx_description
1 polymer ?
#
loop_
_entity_poly.entity_id
_entity_poly.type
_entity_poly.pdbx_seq_one_letter_code
_entity_poly.pdbx_strand_id
1 'polypeptide(L)'
;MDGCSSHNSSEVIAAACELSILPVCLPANSTHIFQPLDVAVFGAFKSKLRPLIHSFISEDGNYTIDKENAIRLAGIAWESCNFPFNVKASFKSCGLFPLAKEKMEESLGHYQRNGTPKDLGIAAWLHVKTVVQQELLVLPPPREKGKTRTTTTRRALNPSTE
;
A
#
# COMPACT_ATOMS: atom_id res chain seq x y z
N MET A 1 10.77 -6.28 12.30
CA MET A 1 9.79 -6.75 11.30
C MET A 1 8.46 -6.08 11.62
N ASP A 2 7.73 -5.63 10.59
CA ASP A 2 6.34 -5.20 10.81
C ASP A 2 5.50 -6.43 11.18
N GLY A 3 4.29 -6.19 11.69
CA GLY A 3 3.36 -7.27 12.06
C GLY A 3 2.72 -7.97 10.86
N CYS A 4 3.28 -7.91 9.65
CA CYS A 4 2.73 -8.60 8.49
C CYS A 4 2.75 -10.12 8.72
N SER A 5 1.65 -10.79 8.37
CA SER A 5 1.50 -12.24 8.58
C SER A 5 2.55 -13.05 7.81
N SER A 6 2.98 -12.58 6.64
CA SER A 6 4.03 -13.22 5.85
C SER A 6 5.41 -13.18 6.52
N HIS A 7 5.66 -12.25 7.43
CA HIS A 7 6.94 -12.14 8.14
C HIS A 7 7.05 -13.09 9.33
N ASN A 8 5.92 -13.64 9.81
CA ASN A 8 5.84 -14.50 10.98
C ASN A 8 5.41 -15.92 10.63
N SER A 9 5.57 -16.33 9.37
CA SER A 9 5.25 -17.70 8.96
C SER A 9 6.24 -18.69 9.58
N SER A 10 5.81 -19.95 9.73
CA SER A 10 6.64 -21.04 10.25
C SER A 10 7.94 -21.19 9.48
N GLU A 11 7.88 -21.03 8.16
CA GLU A 11 9.01 -21.16 7.24
C GLU A 11 10.04 -20.05 7.46
N VAL A 12 9.59 -18.81 7.66
CA VAL A 12 10.46 -17.66 7.92
C VAL A 12 11.15 -17.80 9.27
N ILE A 13 10.42 -18.23 10.31
CA ILE A 13 10.99 -18.45 11.65
C ILE A 13 11.99 -19.61 11.65
N ALA A 14 11.68 -20.71 10.97
CA ALA A 14 12.60 -21.84 10.82
C ALA A 14 13.90 -21.41 10.13
N ALA A 15 13.80 -20.71 9.00
CA ALA A 15 14.97 -20.20 8.28
C ALA A 15 15.78 -19.19 9.12
N ALA A 16 15.12 -18.31 9.87
CA ALA A 16 15.80 -17.39 10.78
C ALA A 16 16.57 -18.14 11.87
N CYS A 17 15.99 -19.22 12.43
CA CYS A 17 16.66 -20.06 13.42
C CYS A 17 17.89 -20.77 12.83
N GLU A 18 17.78 -21.35 11.63
CA GLU A 18 18.89 -21.99 10.92
C GLU A 18 20.05 -21.02 10.65
N LEU A 19 19.72 -19.77 10.29
CA LEU A 19 20.69 -18.72 10.00
C LEU A 19 21.17 -17.97 11.26
N SER A 20 20.73 -18.37 12.47
CA SER A 20 21.04 -17.67 13.72
C SER A 20 20.66 -16.17 13.71
N ILE A 21 19.57 -15.84 13.02
CA ILE A 21 19.00 -14.49 12.95
C ILE A 21 17.89 -14.40 13.99
N LEU A 22 17.96 -13.39 14.87
CA LEU A 22 16.88 -13.08 15.81
C LEU A 22 15.94 -12.02 15.20
N PRO A 23 14.73 -12.38 14.75
CA PRO A 23 13.78 -11.41 14.25
C PRO A 23 13.23 -10.55 15.40
N VAL A 24 13.40 -9.24 15.29
CA VAL A 24 12.83 -8.27 16.24
C VAL A 24 11.43 -7.89 15.78
N CYS A 25 10.40 -8.29 16.53
CA CYS A 25 9.01 -7.91 16.27
C CYS A 25 8.71 -6.55 16.91
N LEU A 26 8.25 -5.60 16.11
CA LEU A 26 7.92 -4.26 16.59
C LEU A 26 6.46 -4.21 17.09
N PRO A 27 6.12 -3.32 18.03
CA PRO A 27 4.74 -3.13 18.46
C PRO A 27 3.79 -2.84 17.28
N ALA A 28 2.51 -3.21 17.43
CA ALA A 28 1.51 -2.90 16.40
C ALA A 28 1.43 -1.39 16.13
N ASN A 29 1.19 -1.02 14.86
CA ASN A 29 1.07 0.36 14.39
C ASN A 29 2.27 1.27 14.69
N SER A 30 3.45 0.71 14.94
CA SER A 30 4.65 1.49 15.32
C SER A 30 5.70 1.62 14.21
N THR A 31 5.35 1.26 12.97
CA THR A 31 6.23 1.35 11.79
C THR A 31 6.92 2.70 11.67
N HIS A 32 6.16 3.78 11.75
CA HIS A 32 6.66 5.15 11.65
C HIS A 32 7.51 5.61 12.85
N ILE A 33 7.67 4.78 13.88
CA ILE A 33 8.43 5.06 15.11
C ILE A 33 9.70 4.22 15.14
N PHE A 34 9.57 2.92 14.89
CA PHE A 34 10.61 1.93 15.14
C PHE A 34 11.13 1.23 13.89
N GLN A 35 10.63 1.53 12.68
CA GLN A 35 11.18 0.99 11.44
C GLN A 35 12.13 2.01 10.81
N PRO A 36 13.46 1.81 10.90
CA PRO A 36 14.43 2.75 10.33
C PRO A 36 14.22 2.97 8.82
N LEU A 37 13.76 1.92 8.14
CA LEU A 37 13.43 1.94 6.73
C LEU A 37 12.33 2.97 6.41
N ASP A 38 11.23 2.94 7.15
CA ASP A 38 10.12 3.88 7.00
C ASP A 38 10.47 5.28 7.50
N VAL A 39 11.23 5.37 8.60
CA VAL A 39 11.60 6.66 9.23
C VAL A 39 12.50 7.51 8.34
N ALA A 40 13.49 6.94 7.66
CA ALA A 40 14.44 7.75 6.88
C ALA A 40 14.69 7.27 5.45
N VAL A 41 14.74 5.95 5.21
CA VAL A 41 15.16 5.43 3.90
C VAL A 41 14.10 5.75 2.84
N PHE A 42 12.83 5.43 3.10
CA PHE A 42 11.76 5.73 2.16
C PHE A 42 11.45 7.22 2.08
N GLY A 43 11.63 7.99 3.16
CA GLY A 43 11.51 9.44 3.14
C GLY A 43 12.52 10.09 2.20
N ALA A 44 13.80 9.72 2.34
CA ALA A 44 14.88 10.21 1.47
C ALA A 44 14.69 9.76 0.01
N PHE A 45 14.31 8.50 -0.20
CA PHE A 45 14.05 8.00 -1.55
C PHE A 45 12.91 8.77 -2.24
N LYS A 46 11.77 8.94 -1.56
CA LYS A 46 10.63 9.68 -2.10
C LYS A 46 10.97 11.14 -2.38
N SER A 47 11.82 11.78 -1.57
CA SER A 47 12.21 13.18 -1.78
C SER A 47 13.08 13.37 -3.02
N LYS A 48 13.87 12.35 -3.40
CA LYS A 48 14.65 12.33 -4.64
C LYS A 48 13.84 11.90 -5.86
N LEU A 49 12.91 10.97 -5.68
CA LEU A 49 12.08 10.46 -6.77
C LEU A 49 11.04 11.48 -7.27
N ARG A 50 10.42 12.24 -6.36
CA ARG A 50 9.35 13.19 -6.72
C ARG A 50 9.79 14.22 -7.78
N PRO A 51 10.93 14.93 -7.62
CA PRO A 51 11.40 15.86 -8.65
C PRO A 51 11.65 15.19 -9.99
N LEU A 52 12.24 13.99 -10.01
CA LEU A 52 12.51 13.24 -11.24
C LEU A 52 11.23 12.89 -11.99
N ILE A 53 10.21 12.44 -11.27
CA ILE A 53 8.87 12.18 -11.83
C ILE A 53 8.27 13.47 -12.38
N HIS A 54 8.36 14.58 -11.64
CA HIS A 54 7.82 15.87 -12.08
C HIS A 54 8.49 16.38 -13.35
N SER A 55 9.82 16.31 -13.44
CA SER A 55 10.58 16.69 -14.64
C SER A 55 10.20 15.82 -15.84
N PHE A 56 10.16 14.50 -15.65
CA PHE A 56 9.80 13.56 -16.72
C PHE A 56 8.40 13.84 -17.30
N ILE A 57 7.39 14.02 -16.44
CA ILE A 57 6.01 14.34 -16.88
C ILE A 57 5.94 15.72 -17.56
N SER A 58 6.72 16.68 -17.08
CA SER A 58 6.74 18.04 -17.65
C SER A 58 7.39 18.12 -19.03
N GLU A 59 8.35 17.26 -19.33
CA GLU A 59 9.06 17.22 -20.62
C GLU A 59 8.25 16.52 -21.70
N ASP A 60 7.60 15.39 -21.37
CA ASP A 60 6.86 14.57 -22.35
C ASP A 60 5.39 15.00 -22.52
N GLY A 61 4.86 15.85 -21.63
CA GLY A 61 3.44 16.28 -21.65
C GLY A 61 2.43 15.15 -21.40
N ASN A 62 2.92 13.94 -21.13
CA ASN A 62 2.14 12.75 -20.85
C ASN A 62 2.19 12.42 -19.36
N TYR A 63 1.02 12.21 -18.74
CA TYR A 63 0.90 11.94 -17.30
C TYR A 63 1.04 10.45 -16.94
N THR A 64 1.44 9.62 -17.91
CA THR A 64 1.65 8.18 -17.71
C THR A 64 3.12 7.84 -17.79
N ILE A 65 3.60 7.07 -16.81
CA ILE A 65 4.96 6.54 -16.76
C ILE A 65 4.84 5.04 -16.97
N ASP A 66 5.47 4.52 -18.01
CA ASP A 66 5.56 3.10 -18.26
C ASP A 66 6.53 2.41 -17.28
N LYS A 67 6.52 1.07 -17.27
CA LYS A 67 7.29 0.30 -16.30
C LYS A 67 8.80 0.52 -16.44
N GLU A 68 9.32 0.70 -17.65
CA GLU A 68 10.75 0.87 -17.89
C GLU A 68 11.23 2.21 -17.33
N ASN A 69 10.53 3.30 -17.66
CA ASN A 69 10.85 4.61 -17.09
C ASN A 69 10.66 4.66 -15.58
N ALA A 70 9.62 4.02 -15.03
CA ALA A 70 9.42 3.96 -13.58
C ALA A 70 10.62 3.31 -12.86
N ILE A 71 11.14 2.20 -13.40
CA ILE A 71 12.33 1.52 -12.85
C ILE A 71 13.56 2.40 -13.00
N ARG A 72 13.76 3.03 -14.17
CA ARG A 72 14.89 3.93 -14.43
C ARG A 72 14.92 5.11 -13.47
N LEU A 73 13.80 5.82 -13.32
CA LEU A 73 13.69 6.96 -12.40
C LEU A 73 13.89 6.54 -10.94
N ALA A 74 13.36 5.37 -10.55
CA ALA A 74 13.60 4.80 -9.24
C ALA A 74 15.10 4.49 -9.02
N GLY A 75 15.80 3.93 -10.00
CA GLY A 75 17.24 3.67 -9.92
C GLY A 75 18.06 4.95 -9.69
N ILE A 76 17.79 5.99 -10.49
CA ILE A 76 18.45 7.30 -10.34
C ILE A 76 18.17 7.90 -8.96
N ALA A 77 16.92 7.86 -8.50
CA ALA A 77 16.56 8.35 -7.18
C ALA A 77 17.30 7.57 -6.07
N TRP A 78 17.40 6.25 -6.20
CA TRP A 78 18.07 5.37 -5.26
C TRP A 78 19.56 5.69 -5.14
N GLU A 79 20.28 5.79 -6.26
CA GLU A 79 21.70 6.11 -6.29
C GLU A 79 22.01 7.51 -5.75
N SER A 80 21.08 8.46 -5.89
CA SER A 80 21.23 9.82 -5.36
C SER A 80 21.05 9.93 -3.82
N CYS A 81 20.63 8.86 -3.16
CA CYS A 81 20.38 8.85 -1.72
C CYS A 81 21.64 8.53 -0.91
N ASN A 82 21.92 9.33 0.12
CA ASN A 82 22.98 9.02 1.09
C ASN A 82 22.49 8.01 2.14
N PHE A 83 22.30 6.75 1.72
CA PHE A 83 21.84 5.68 2.61
C PHE A 83 22.77 5.42 3.80
N PRO A 84 24.10 5.42 3.68
CA PRO A 84 24.97 5.16 4.84
C PRO A 84 24.70 6.12 6.00
N PHE A 85 24.45 7.40 5.71
CA PHE A 85 24.06 8.39 6.71
C PHE A 85 22.62 8.14 7.21
N ASN A 86 21.65 8.02 6.30
CA ASN A 86 20.23 7.88 6.65
C ASN A 86 19.94 6.62 7.47
N VAL A 87 20.61 5.51 7.17
CA VAL A 87 20.48 4.25 7.91
C VAL A 87 21.03 4.42 9.33
N LYS A 88 22.24 4.93 9.50
CA LYS A 88 22.81 5.15 10.84
C LYS A 88 21.96 6.11 11.67
N ALA A 89 21.52 7.21 11.07
CA ALA A 89 20.68 8.20 11.72
C ALA A 89 19.31 7.63 12.13
N SER A 90 18.68 6.85 11.26
CA SER A 90 17.36 6.25 11.54
C SER A 90 17.41 5.18 12.61
N PHE A 91 18.42 4.32 12.62
CA PHE A 91 18.60 3.34 13.70
C PHE A 91 18.80 4.02 15.06
N LYS A 92 19.55 5.13 15.10
CA LYS A 92 19.71 5.95 16.31
C LYS A 92 18.42 6.64 16.71
N SER A 93 17.66 7.17 15.76
CA SER A 93 16.38 7.84 16.00
C SER A 93 15.31 6.87 16.52
N CYS A 94 15.27 5.64 15.99
CA CYS A 94 14.36 4.58 16.43
C CYS A 94 14.75 4.00 17.80
N GLY A 95 15.90 4.40 18.38
CA GLY A 95 16.43 3.82 19.61
C GLY A 95 16.90 2.38 19.49
N LEU A 96 17.04 1.86 18.26
CA LEU A 96 17.48 0.48 18.00
C LEU A 96 19.00 0.33 18.09
N PHE A 97 19.75 1.36 17.66
CA PHE A 97 21.21 1.33 17.76
C PHE A 97 21.84 2.74 17.95
N PRO A 98 22.61 2.97 19.03
CA PRO A 98 22.73 2.11 20.21
C PRO A 98 21.36 1.85 20.85
N LEU A 99 21.16 0.66 21.42
CA LEU A 99 19.88 0.29 22.02
C LEU A 99 19.55 1.22 23.19
N ALA A 100 18.42 1.93 23.09
CA ALA A 100 18.00 2.93 24.05
C ALA A 100 16.53 2.74 24.42
N LYS A 101 16.29 1.82 25.37
CA LYS A 101 14.93 1.44 25.81
C LYS A 101 14.10 2.64 26.27
N GLU A 102 14.70 3.52 27.07
CA GLU A 102 14.02 4.73 27.59
C GLU A 102 13.49 5.62 26.47
N LYS A 103 14.29 5.85 25.41
CA LYS A 103 13.86 6.63 24.24
C LYS A 103 12.75 5.95 23.46
N MET A 104 12.80 4.62 23.37
CA MET A 104 11.76 3.85 22.70
C MET A 104 10.44 3.95 23.47
N GLU A 105 10.49 3.83 24.80
CA GLU A 105 9.33 3.96 25.68
C GLU A 105 8.74 5.37 25.65
N GLU A 106 9.58 6.41 25.68
CA GLU A 106 9.15 7.81 25.54
C GLU A 106 8.46 8.04 24.19
N SER A 107 9.09 7.62 23.09
CA SER A 107 8.53 7.76 21.74
C SER A 107 7.18 7.05 21.64
N LEU A 108 7.08 5.81 22.13
CA LEU A 108 5.82 5.07 22.16
C LEU A 108 4.75 5.78 22.99
N GLY A 109 5.13 6.30 24.16
CA GLY A 109 4.25 7.04 25.05
C GLY A 109 3.74 8.35 24.44
N HIS A 110 4.53 9.03 23.61
CA HIS A 110 4.09 10.22 22.86
C HIS A 110 3.02 9.84 21.83
N TYR A 111 3.23 8.75 21.09
CA TYR A 111 2.27 8.30 20.09
C TYR A 111 0.98 7.75 20.68
N GLN A 112 1.04 7.03 21.81
CA GLN A 112 -0.16 6.53 22.47
C GLN A 112 -1.02 7.67 23.04
N ARG A 113 -0.40 8.75 23.55
CA ARG A 113 -1.12 9.93 24.05
C ARG A 113 -1.79 10.74 22.94
N ASN A 114 -1.14 10.85 21.78
CA ASN A 114 -1.65 11.58 20.62
C ASN A 114 -2.48 10.71 19.66
N GLY A 115 -2.66 9.43 19.98
CA GLY A 115 -3.51 8.52 19.24
C GLY A 115 -4.98 8.91 19.36
N THR A 116 -5.80 8.42 18.44
CA THR A 116 -7.26 8.61 18.51
C THR A 116 -7.77 8.10 19.87
N PRO A 117 -8.51 8.92 20.64
CA PRO A 117 -9.10 8.48 21.91
C PRO A 117 -9.89 7.17 21.69
N LYS A 118 -9.75 6.20 22.61
CA LYS A 118 -10.48 4.91 22.53
C LYS A 118 -12.00 5.13 22.43
N ASP A 119 -12.45 6.24 23.01
CA ASP A 119 -13.82 6.70 23.16
C ASP A 119 -14.40 7.26 21.83
N LEU A 120 -13.53 7.54 20.85
CA LEU A 120 -13.93 7.98 19.49
C LEU A 120 -14.41 6.81 18.61
N GLY A 121 -14.67 5.63 19.20
CA GLY A 121 -15.21 4.44 18.54
C GLY A 121 -16.65 4.56 18.05
N ILE A 122 -17.30 5.72 18.23
CA ILE A 122 -18.68 5.99 17.80
C ILE A 122 -18.76 7.34 17.08
N ALA A 123 -17.70 7.75 16.38
CA ALA A 123 -17.78 8.98 15.62
C ALA A 123 -18.65 8.77 14.37
N ALA A 124 -19.67 9.59 14.19
CA ALA A 124 -20.66 9.48 13.11
C ALA A 124 -20.04 9.33 11.70
N TRP A 125 -18.85 9.87 11.48
CA TRP A 125 -18.13 9.75 10.20
C TRP A 125 -17.73 8.30 9.83
N LEU A 126 -17.55 7.40 10.79
CA LEU A 126 -17.31 5.98 10.51
C LEU A 126 -18.54 5.33 9.85
N HIS A 127 -19.75 5.70 10.30
CA HIS A 127 -20.99 5.27 9.65
C HIS A 127 -21.11 5.89 8.25
N VAL A 128 -20.71 7.16 8.07
CA VAL A 128 -20.71 7.82 6.75
C VAL A 128 -19.83 7.05 5.75
N LYS A 129 -18.65 6.58 6.15
CA LYS A 129 -17.79 5.80 5.25
C LYS A 129 -18.46 4.50 4.81
N THR A 130 -19.08 3.77 5.74
CA THR A 130 -19.81 2.53 5.44
C THR A 130 -21.00 2.80 4.53
N VAL A 131 -21.79 3.84 4.82
CA VAL A 131 -22.94 4.26 3.99
C VAL A 131 -22.49 4.66 2.59
N VAL A 132 -21.42 5.46 2.44
CA VAL A 132 -20.88 5.85 1.14
C VAL A 132 -20.41 4.62 0.35
N GLN A 133 -19.75 3.66 1.00
CA GLN A 133 -19.31 2.43 0.33
C GLN A 133 -20.47 1.53 -0.10
N GLN A 134 -21.54 1.45 0.71
CA GLN A 134 -22.68 0.57 0.46
C GLN A 134 -23.76 1.18 -0.43
N GLU A 135 -23.91 2.50 -0.45
CA GLU A 135 -25.00 3.17 -1.18
C GLU A 135 -24.52 3.96 -2.39
N LEU A 136 -23.32 4.57 -2.34
CA LEU A 136 -22.84 5.46 -3.40
C LEU A 136 -21.81 4.80 -4.33
N LEU A 137 -21.03 3.83 -3.83
CA LEU A 137 -19.96 3.14 -4.59
C LEU A 137 -20.35 1.74 -5.08
N VAL A 138 -21.65 1.46 -5.23
CA VAL A 138 -22.10 0.22 -5.87
C VAL A 138 -22.19 0.43 -7.36
N LEU A 139 -21.60 -0.49 -8.14
CA LEU A 139 -21.77 -0.49 -9.59
C LEU A 139 -23.26 -0.64 -9.93
N PRO A 140 -23.76 0.08 -10.95
CA PRO A 140 -25.13 -0.12 -11.41
C PRO A 140 -25.35 -1.58 -11.81
N PRO A 141 -26.54 -2.15 -11.58
CA PRO A 141 -26.81 -3.55 -11.84
C PRO A 141 -26.53 -3.88 -13.32
N PRO A 142 -26.01 -5.10 -13.62
CA PRO A 142 -25.80 -5.53 -15.00
C PRO A 142 -27.10 -5.43 -15.79
N ARG A 143 -27.05 -4.80 -16.97
CA ARG A 143 -28.22 -4.71 -17.86
C ARG A 143 -28.74 -6.11 -18.18
N GLU A 144 -30.03 -6.35 -17.97
CA GLU A 144 -30.68 -7.60 -18.35
C GLU A 144 -30.47 -7.86 -19.84
N LYS A 145 -29.97 -9.06 -20.18
CA LYS A 145 -29.77 -9.47 -21.58
C LYS A 145 -31.15 -9.62 -22.22
N GLY A 146 -31.50 -8.70 -23.12
CA GLY A 146 -32.72 -8.76 -23.91
C GLY A 146 -32.82 -10.09 -24.68
N LYS A 147 -34.02 -10.69 -24.68
CA LYS A 147 -34.31 -11.97 -25.33
C LYS A 147 -33.95 -11.91 -26.82
N THR A 148 -33.03 -12.75 -27.26
CA THR A 148 -32.73 -12.97 -28.68
C THR A 148 -33.96 -13.53 -29.38
N ARG A 149 -34.52 -12.83 -30.38
CA ARG A 149 -35.59 -13.36 -31.24
C ARG A 149 -35.01 -14.44 -32.16
N THR A 150 -35.46 -15.68 -32.03
CA THR A 150 -35.21 -16.74 -33.01
C THR A 150 -36.24 -16.65 -34.12
N THR A 151 -35.81 -16.44 -35.36
CA THR A 151 -36.68 -16.43 -36.55
C THR A 151 -36.85 -17.87 -37.07
N THR A 152 -38.06 -18.42 -37.03
CA THR A 152 -38.38 -19.71 -37.66
C THR A 152 -38.89 -19.48 -39.08
N THR A 153 -38.14 -19.93 -40.08
CA THR A 153 -38.56 -19.93 -41.49
C THR A 153 -39.60 -21.03 -41.73
N ARG A 154 -40.86 -20.68 -42.01
CA ARG A 154 -41.88 -21.64 -42.50
C ARG A 154 -41.87 -21.65 -44.03
N ARG A 155 -41.67 -22.86 -44.59
CA ARG A 155 -41.70 -23.17 -46.03
C ARG A 155 -43.15 -23.09 -46.53
N ALA A 156 -43.40 -22.32 -47.59
CA ALA A 156 -44.72 -22.19 -48.20
C ALA A 156 -45.12 -23.47 -48.95
N LEU A 157 -46.36 -23.91 -48.75
CA LEU A 157 -47.05 -24.88 -49.60
C LEU A 157 -47.93 -24.08 -50.57
N ASN A 158 -47.72 -24.28 -51.87
CA ASN A 158 -48.51 -23.66 -52.94
C ASN A 158 -49.92 -24.28 -52.99
N PRO A 159 -50.98 -23.50 -53.29
CA PRO A 159 -52.32 -24.05 -53.50
C PRO A 159 -52.50 -24.54 -54.94
N SER A 160 -53.13 -25.70 -55.07
CA SER A 160 -53.64 -26.29 -56.32
C SER A 160 -54.90 -25.52 -56.76
N THR A 161 -54.96 -25.08 -58.01
CA THR A 161 -56.18 -24.59 -58.66
C THR A 161 -56.87 -25.73 -59.41
N GLU A 162 -58.21 -25.73 -59.34
CA GLU A 162 -59.14 -26.54 -60.14
C GLU A 162 -58.95 -26.37 -61.66
#